data_AF-A0A9Q1C5Q8-F1
#
_entry.id   AF-A0A9Q1C5Q8-F1
#
_cell.length_a   1.000
_cell.length_b   1.000
_cell.length_c   1.000
_cell.angle_alpha   90.00
_cell.angle_beta   90.00
_cell.angle_gamma   90.00
#
_symmetry.space_group_name_H-M   'P 1'
#
loop_
_entity.id
_entity.type
_entity.pdbx_description
1 polymer ?
#
loop_
_entity_poly.entity_id
_entity_poly.type
_entity_poly.pdbx_seq_one_letter_code
_entity_poly.pdbx_strand_id
1 'polypeptide(L)'
;MDESKVVEDEKGALKWRKVLYLDQGVPDNYVDSTFLDELQKNVYIRTYEYWNVVKETGVVTQQLSSICIFVVMFIFMSNQQTDPITILGCSLVVTALGFLLYDWIDQGQWRKEKHRSCECLSDN
;
A
#
# COMPACT_ATOMS: atom_id res chain seq x y z
N MET A 1 3.02 -7.50 -68.22
CA MET A 1 2.67 -7.76 -66.81
C MET A 1 2.16 -6.44 -66.28
N ASP A 2 0.86 -6.40 -66.00
CA ASP A 2 0.05 -5.20 -65.77
C ASP A 2 0.13 -4.79 -64.29
N GLU A 3 1.03 -3.84 -63.96
CA GLU A 3 1.17 -3.22 -62.64
C GLU A 3 -0.01 -2.29 -62.28
N SER A 4 -0.86 -1.95 -63.26
CA SER A 4 -2.00 -1.05 -63.07
C SER A 4 -3.22 -1.73 -62.42
N LYS A 5 -3.28 -3.07 -62.39
CA LYS A 5 -4.44 -3.80 -61.82
C LYS A 5 -4.45 -3.93 -60.30
N VAL A 6 -3.34 -3.69 -59.61
CA VAL A 6 -3.30 -3.78 -58.13
C VAL A 6 -3.89 -2.51 -57.49
N VAL A 7 -3.96 -1.40 -58.23
CA VAL A 7 -4.40 -0.10 -57.69
C VAL A 7 -5.93 0.05 -57.66
N GLU A 8 -6.68 -0.84 -58.32
CA GLU A 8 -8.15 -0.75 -58.39
C GLU A 8 -8.93 -1.55 -57.31
N ASP A 9 -8.28 -2.37 -56.47
CA ASP A 9 -8.98 -3.14 -55.43
C ASP A 9 -9.15 -2.40 -54.08
N GLU A 10 -8.61 -1.19 -53.94
CA GLU A 10 -8.56 -0.48 -52.65
C GLU A 10 -9.46 0.77 -52.55
N LYS A 11 -10.67 0.73 -53.15
CA LYS A 11 -11.74 1.70 -52.82
C LYS A 11 -12.71 1.20 -51.74
N GLY A 12 -12.30 0.23 -50.93
CA GLY A 12 -12.87 0.04 -49.60
C GLY A 12 -12.25 1.09 -48.70
N ALA A 13 -13.01 2.14 -48.37
CA ALA A 13 -12.60 3.25 -47.49
C ALA A 13 -11.54 2.80 -46.46
N LEU A 14 -10.28 3.23 -46.65
CA LEU A 14 -9.16 2.82 -45.81
C LEU A 14 -9.49 3.17 -44.36
N LYS A 15 -9.88 2.16 -43.60
CA LYS A 15 -10.22 2.30 -42.19
C LYS A 15 -8.92 2.54 -41.45
N TRP A 16 -8.84 3.65 -40.72
CA TRP A 16 -7.71 3.94 -39.85
C TRP A 16 -7.35 2.72 -38.99
N ARG A 17 -6.07 2.43 -38.88
CA ARG A 17 -5.50 1.34 -38.10
C ARG A 17 -4.34 1.88 -37.26
N LYS A 18 -4.22 1.38 -36.03
CA LYS A 18 -3.14 1.71 -35.09
C LYS A 18 -1.80 1.09 -35.51
N VAL A 19 -1.25 1.53 -36.65
CA VAL A 19 0.04 1.12 -37.25
C VAL A 19 0.86 2.38 -37.50
N LEU A 20 2.11 2.40 -37.06
CA LEU A 20 2.91 3.64 -36.96
C LEU A 20 3.44 4.17 -38.30
N TYR A 21 3.71 3.30 -39.29
CA TYR A 21 4.47 3.69 -40.50
C TYR A 21 3.72 3.46 -41.82
N LEU A 22 2.47 3.02 -41.77
CA LEU A 22 1.67 2.80 -42.99
C LEU A 22 0.97 4.11 -43.36
N ASP A 23 1.07 4.53 -44.62
CA ASP A 23 0.28 5.64 -45.14
C ASP A 23 -1.19 5.21 -45.24
N GLN A 24 -2.07 5.95 -44.58
CA GLN A 24 -3.49 5.64 -44.43
C GLN A 24 -4.39 6.77 -44.98
N GLY A 25 -3.81 7.81 -45.59
CA GLY A 25 -4.59 8.93 -46.15
C GLY A 25 -5.31 9.81 -45.12
N VAL A 26 -4.94 9.71 -43.83
CA VAL A 26 -5.42 10.57 -42.74
C VAL A 26 -4.33 11.58 -42.34
N PRO A 27 -4.69 12.76 -41.80
CA PRO A 27 -3.68 13.70 -41.31
C PRO A 27 -2.90 13.10 -40.13
N ASP A 28 -1.63 13.49 -39.97
CA ASP A 28 -0.71 12.97 -38.95
C ASP A 28 -1.23 13.11 -37.50
N ASN A 29 -2.12 14.08 -37.26
CA ASN A 29 -2.78 14.31 -35.96
C ASN A 29 -4.09 13.53 -35.77
N TYR A 30 -4.44 12.62 -36.67
CA TYR A 30 -5.67 11.84 -36.55
C TYR A 30 -5.52 10.73 -35.52
N VAL A 31 -6.39 10.74 -34.53
CA VAL A 31 -6.59 9.66 -33.57
C VAL A 31 -8.06 9.24 -33.61
N ASP A 32 -8.32 7.95 -33.37
CA ASP A 32 -9.70 7.45 -33.30
C ASP A 32 -10.43 8.03 -32.08
N SER A 33 -11.76 8.16 -32.18
CA SER A 33 -12.58 8.69 -31.08
C SER A 33 -12.51 7.82 -29.81
N THR A 34 -12.23 6.52 -29.96
CA THR A 34 -12.10 5.60 -28.83
C THR A 34 -10.71 5.65 -28.16
N PHE A 35 -9.74 6.37 -28.73
CA PHE A 35 -8.37 6.43 -28.19
C PHE A 35 -8.31 6.91 -26.73
N LEU A 36 -9.12 7.92 -26.41
CA LEU A 36 -9.18 8.45 -25.04
C LEU A 36 -9.93 7.51 -24.10
N ASP A 37 -10.86 6.70 -24.61
CA ASP A 37 -11.57 5.67 -23.83
C ASP A 37 -10.65 4.49 -23.50
N GLU A 38 -9.67 4.20 -24.37
CA GLU A 38 -8.61 3.21 -24.13
C GLU A 38 -7.53 3.68 -23.15
N LEU A 39 -7.50 4.96 -22.76
CA LEU A 39 -6.52 5.48 -21.80
C LEU A 39 -6.81 4.98 -20.39
N GLN A 40 -6.24 3.83 -20.05
CA GLN A 40 -6.22 3.36 -18.66
C GLN A 40 -5.17 4.12 -17.85
N LYS A 41 -5.60 4.90 -16.85
CA LYS A 41 -4.68 5.51 -15.88
C LYS A 41 -4.48 4.56 -14.70
N ASN A 42 -3.24 4.14 -14.51
CA ASN A 42 -2.75 3.44 -13.32
C ASN A 42 -3.66 2.28 -12.85
N VAL A 43 -3.77 1.26 -13.70
CA VAL A 43 -4.53 0.01 -13.49
C VAL A 43 -4.12 -0.73 -12.21
N TYR A 44 -2.91 -0.49 -11.71
CA TYR A 44 -2.32 -1.18 -10.56
C TYR A 44 -2.21 -0.28 -9.32
N ILE A 45 -3.21 0.56 -9.05
CA ILE A 45 -3.32 1.20 -7.73
C ILE A 45 -3.60 0.11 -6.68
N ARG A 46 -2.56 -0.25 -5.93
CA ARG A 46 -2.70 -1.03 -4.69
C ARG A 46 -3.25 -0.11 -3.61
N THR A 47 -4.51 -0.29 -3.27
CA THR A 47 -5.13 0.33 -2.10
C THR A 47 -4.59 -0.36 -0.85
N TYR A 48 -3.62 0.26 -0.18
CA TYR A 48 -3.17 -0.20 1.13
C TYR A 48 -4.21 0.20 2.18
N GLU A 49 -4.84 -0.79 2.80
CA GLU A 49 -5.66 -0.59 4.00
C GLU A 49 -4.75 -0.04 5.11
N TYR A 50 -4.98 1.21 5.52
CA TYR A 50 -4.18 1.94 6.51
C TYR A 50 -3.91 1.10 7.77
N TRP A 51 -4.93 0.38 8.24
CA TRP A 51 -4.86 -0.48 9.41
C TRP A 51 -3.91 -1.67 9.26
N ASN A 52 -3.76 -2.21 8.06
CA ASN A 52 -2.83 -3.32 7.82
C ASN A 52 -1.39 -2.83 7.92
N VAL A 53 -1.11 -1.65 7.36
CA VAL A 53 0.20 -1.01 7.45
C VAL A 53 0.55 -0.69 8.90
N VAL A 54 -0.40 -0.16 9.68
CA VAL A 54 -0.20 0.12 11.11
C VAL A 54 0.16 -1.15 11.88
N LYS A 55 -0.54 -2.27 11.65
CA LYS A 55 -0.22 -3.57 12.27
C LYS A 55 1.20 -4.03 11.93
N GLU A 56 1.59 -3.95 10.66
CA GLU A 56 2.92 -4.34 10.21
C GLU A 56 4.02 -3.45 10.83
N THR A 57 3.78 -2.15 10.97
CA THR A 57 4.72 -1.23 11.63
C THR A 57 4.83 -1.44 13.15
N GLY A 58 3.83 -2.05 13.78
CA GLY A 58 3.85 -2.33 15.23
C GLY A 58 5.01 -3.22 15.67
N VAL A 59 5.43 -4.17 14.82
CA VAL A 59 6.59 -5.05 15.10
C VAL A 59 7.88 -4.24 15.19
N VAL A 60 8.04 -3.24 14.33
CA VAL A 60 9.22 -2.35 14.34
C VAL A 60 9.22 -1.48 15.60
N THR A 61 8.06 -0.97 15.99
CA THR A 61 7.89 -0.19 17.22
C THR A 61 8.25 -1.02 18.46
N GLN A 62 7.91 -2.31 18.48
CA GLN A 62 8.28 -3.21 19.57
C GLN A 62 9.81 -3.44 19.66
N GLN A 63 10.50 -3.51 18.52
CA GLN A 63 11.95 -3.61 18.54
C GLN A 63 12.60 -2.30 19.02
N LEU A 64 12.05 -1.16 18.60
CA LEU A 64 12.51 0.15 19.05
C LEU A 64 12.33 0.32 20.57
N SER A 65 11.22 -0.16 21.13
CA SER A 65 10.98 -0.09 22.58
C SER A 65 11.98 -0.92 23.38
N SER A 66 12.35 -2.11 22.88
CA SER A 66 13.41 -2.94 23.47
C SER A 66 14.76 -2.21 23.53
N ILE A 67 15.13 -1.54 22.43
CA ILE A 67 16.36 -0.72 22.37
C ILE A 67 16.28 0.45 23.35
N CYS A 68 15.15 1.15 23.42
CA CYS A 68 14.97 2.26 24.35
C CYS A 68 15.12 1.83 25.80
N ILE A 69 14.53 0.69 26.20
CA ILE A 69 14.66 0.15 27.56
C ILE A 69 16.12 -0.19 27.87
N PHE A 70 16.82 -0.82 26.93
CA PHE A 70 18.23 -1.14 27.07
C PHE A 70 19.10 0.13 27.26
N VAL A 71 18.88 1.17 26.45
CA VAL A 71 19.60 2.44 26.54
C VAL A 71 19.33 3.14 27.88
N VAL A 72 18.06 3.15 28.33
CA VAL A 72 17.70 3.71 29.64
C VAL A 72 18.41 2.96 30.78
N MET A 73 18.42 1.64 30.72
CA MET A 73 19.11 0.80 31.71
C MET A 73 20.62 1.03 31.71
N PHE A 74 21.22 1.24 30.53
CA PHE A 74 22.65 1.53 30.37
C PHE A 74 23.05 2.90 30.93
N ILE A 75 22.31 3.96 30.57
CA ILE A 75 22.54 5.32 31.10
C ILE A 75 22.44 5.32 32.62
N PHE A 76 21.46 4.60 33.17
CA PHE A 76 21.32 4.46 34.60
C PHE A 76 22.53 3.82 35.26
N MET A 77 22.99 2.67 34.73
CA MET A 77 24.15 1.97 35.26
C MET A 77 25.42 2.83 35.18
N SER A 78 25.56 3.61 34.12
CA SER A 78 26.70 4.51 33.91
C SER A 78 26.73 5.68 34.88
N ASN A 79 25.59 6.10 35.44
CA ASN A 79 25.53 7.29 36.28
C ASN A 79 25.90 7.05 37.76
N GLN A 80 26.02 5.80 38.23
CA GLN A 80 26.46 5.39 39.60
C GLN A 80 25.88 6.16 40.81
N GLN A 81 24.87 7.02 40.63
CA GLN A 81 24.42 8.03 41.60
C GLN A 81 22.89 8.16 41.67
N THR A 82 22.15 7.24 41.06
CA THR A 82 20.68 7.33 41.01
C THR A 82 20.04 6.20 41.80
N ASP A 83 19.21 6.61 42.76
CA ASP A 83 18.47 5.71 43.65
C ASP A 83 17.54 4.79 42.82
N PRO A 84 17.61 3.45 42.94
CA PRO A 84 16.85 2.47 42.14
C PRO A 84 15.35 2.77 41.98
N ILE A 85 14.77 3.48 42.93
CA ILE A 85 13.37 3.92 42.94
C ILE A 85 13.04 4.80 41.72
N THR A 86 13.98 5.64 41.27
CA THR A 86 13.76 6.54 40.13
C THR A 86 13.66 5.81 38.79
N ILE A 87 14.41 4.72 38.60
CA ILE A 87 14.26 3.86 37.42
C ILE A 87 12.90 3.19 37.44
N LEU A 88 12.55 2.61 38.59
CA LEU A 88 11.33 1.85 38.74
C LEU A 88 10.12 2.76 38.51
N GLY A 89 10.19 4.00 38.99
CA GLY A 89 9.19 5.03 38.69
C GLY A 89 9.09 5.34 37.20
N CYS A 90 10.21 5.64 36.54
CA CYS A 90 10.22 5.95 35.11
C CYS A 90 9.76 4.77 34.24
N SER A 91 10.19 3.54 34.55
CA SER A 91 9.77 2.34 33.81
C SER A 91 8.29 2.05 34.03
N LEU A 92 7.77 2.17 35.25
CA LEU A 92 6.34 2.06 35.54
C LEU A 92 5.52 3.08 34.75
N VAL A 93 5.95 4.34 34.69
CA VAL A 93 5.25 5.39 33.93
C VAL A 93 5.26 5.09 32.44
N VAL A 94 6.41 4.67 31.87
CA VAL A 94 6.52 4.29 30.46
C VAL A 94 5.66 3.07 30.13
N THR A 95 5.69 2.03 30.96
CA THR A 95 4.87 0.84 30.79
C THR A 95 3.38 1.16 30.94
N ALA A 96 2.99 2.01 31.88
CA ALA A 96 1.60 2.44 32.06
C ALA A 96 1.11 3.25 30.85
N LEU A 97 1.91 4.20 30.35
CA LEU A 97 1.58 4.97 29.14
C LEU A 97 1.48 4.05 27.92
N GLY A 98 2.41 3.12 27.74
CA GLY A 98 2.36 2.12 26.68
C GLY A 98 1.12 1.23 26.75
N PHE A 99 0.72 0.81 27.95
CA PHE A 99 -0.48 0.02 28.17
C PHE A 99 -1.76 0.82 27.88
N LEU A 100 -1.83 2.08 28.30
CA LEU A 100 -2.97 2.95 28.01
C LEU A 100 -3.13 3.22 26.51
N LEU A 101 -2.01 3.45 25.81
CA LEU A 101 -2.01 3.62 24.36
C LEU A 101 -2.40 2.32 23.63
N TYR A 102 -1.92 1.17 24.12
CA TYR A 102 -2.30 -0.13 23.59
C TYR A 102 -3.78 -0.43 23.81
N ASP A 103 -4.31 -0.21 25.01
CA ASP A 103 -5.73 -0.38 25.29
C ASP A 103 -6.55 0.54 24.39
N TRP A 104 -6.17 1.82 24.28
CA TRP A 104 -6.86 2.78 23.41
C TRP A 104 -6.86 2.36 21.94
N ILE A 105 -5.77 1.79 21.43
CA ILE A 105 -5.69 1.34 20.03
C ILE A 105 -6.39 0.00 19.80
N ASP A 106 -6.48 -0.85 20.83
CA ASP A 106 -7.04 -2.21 20.74
C ASP A 106 -8.58 -2.24 20.91
N GLN A 107 -9.20 -1.16 21.38
CA GLN A 107 -10.63 -1.02 21.70
C GLN A 107 -11.63 -1.35 20.56
N GLY A 108 -11.20 -1.77 19.38
CA GLY A 108 -12.09 -2.11 18.26
C GLY A 108 -11.74 -3.32 17.42
N GLN A 109 -10.65 -4.05 17.68
CA GLN A 109 -10.13 -5.05 16.71
C GLN A 109 -10.38 -6.51 17.15
N TRP A 110 -10.10 -6.87 18.41
CA TRP A 110 -10.30 -8.25 18.91
C TRP A 110 -11.75 -8.74 18.88
N ARG A 111 -12.72 -7.84 19.13
CA ARG A 111 -14.14 -8.19 19.04
C ARG A 111 -14.61 -8.46 17.61
N LYS A 112 -14.00 -7.83 16.61
CA LYS A 112 -14.36 -8.01 15.19
C LYS A 112 -13.78 -9.31 14.60
N GLU A 113 -12.57 -9.68 15.02
CA GLU A 113 -11.93 -10.93 14.56
C GLU A 113 -12.63 -12.17 15.14
N LYS A 114 -13.01 -12.14 16.42
CA LYS A 114 -13.75 -13.23 17.05
C LYS A 114 -15.14 -13.44 16.43
N HIS A 115 -15.81 -12.36 16.00
CA HIS A 115 -17.10 -12.44 15.32
C HIS A 115 -16.99 -13.09 13.93
N ARG A 116 -16.03 -12.64 13.09
CA ARG A 116 -15.80 -13.22 11.76
C ARG A 116 -15.36 -14.68 11.81
N SER A 117 -14.52 -15.05 12.76
CA SER A 117 -14.08 -16.44 12.89
C SER A 117 -15.21 -17.38 13.35
N CYS A 118 -16.18 -16.89 14.12
CA CYS A 118 -17.36 -17.67 14.50
C CYS A 118 -18.36 -17.80 13.34
N GLU A 119 -18.49 -16.78 12.48
CA GLU A 119 -19.32 -16.82 11.28
C GLU A 119 -18.82 -17.89 10.29
N CYS A 120 -17.51 -17.91 9.98
CA CYS A 120 -16.94 -18.88 9.04
C CYS A 120 -16.94 -20.34 9.55
N LEU A 121 -17.02 -20.55 10.88
CA LEU A 121 -17.11 -21.89 11.47
C LEU A 121 -18.55 -22.41 11.56
N SER A 122 -19.56 -21.53 11.43
CA SER A 122 -20.97 -21.93 11.43
C SER A 122 -21.48 -22.30 10.04
N ASP A 123 -20.78 -21.89 8.98
CA ASP A 123 -21.12 -22.14 7.57
C ASP A 123 -20.47 -23.40 6.98
N ASN A 124 -19.86 -24.27 7.82
CA ASN A 124 -19.30 -25.57 7.41
C ASN A 124 -20.06 -26.75 8.03
#